data_AF-A0A8S2QS76-F1
#
_entry.id   AF-A0A8S2QS76-F1
#
_cell.length_a   1.000
_cell.length_b   1.000
_cell.length_c   1.000
_cell.angle_alpha   90.00
_cell.angle_beta   90.00
_cell.angle_gamma   90.00
#
_symmetry.space_group_name_H-M   'P 1'
#
loop_
_entity.id
_entity.type
_entity.pdbx_description
1 polymer ?
#
loop_
_entity_poly.entity_id
_entity_poly.type
_entity_poly.pdbx_seq_one_letter_code
_entity_poly.pdbx_strand_id
1 'polypeptide(L)'
;MNQIGSGLDRAQRIEYGVDIATKENTLQTIIKIKQYVAVEICLTSNKQILDVINNEHLFPLYVTSGIPVILAMDDASILCITLTEQFAFSVYRY
;
A
#
# COMPACT_ATOMS: atom_id res chain seq x y z
N MET A 1 5.12 -26.43 -6.23
CA MET A 1 5.35 -25.72 -4.96
C MET A 1 6.42 -24.67 -5.20
N ASN A 2 6.06 -23.46 -5.61
CA ASN A 2 7.01 -22.36 -5.71
C ASN A 2 6.88 -21.50 -4.46
N GLN A 3 7.92 -21.54 -3.64
CA GLN A 3 8.10 -20.66 -2.49
C GLN A 3 8.28 -19.22 -3.01
N ILE A 4 7.19 -18.48 -3.05
CA ILE A 4 7.25 -17.01 -2.98
C ILE A 4 7.63 -16.65 -1.54
N GLY A 5 8.90 -16.25 -1.37
CA GLY A 5 9.49 -15.52 -0.24
C GLY A 5 8.93 -15.77 1.17
N SER A 6 9.74 -16.41 2.02
CA SER A 6 9.55 -16.73 3.44
C SER A 6 9.45 -15.51 4.40
N GLY A 7 8.85 -14.40 3.96
CA GLY A 7 8.67 -13.18 4.76
C GLY A 7 7.22 -12.75 4.93
N LEU A 8 6.33 -13.09 3.99
CA LEU A 8 4.93 -12.63 4.01
C LEU A 8 4.03 -13.47 4.93
N ASP A 9 4.45 -14.68 5.27
CA ASP A 9 3.75 -15.64 6.13
C ASP A 9 3.85 -15.31 7.63
N ARG A 10 4.74 -14.38 8.00
CA ARG A 10 4.91 -13.91 9.39
C ARG A 10 4.82 -12.38 9.55
N ALA A 11 4.72 -11.64 8.46
CA ALA A 11 4.59 -10.18 8.51
C ALA A 11 3.19 -9.80 9.03
N GLN A 12 3.16 -8.97 10.07
CA GLN A 12 1.90 -8.42 10.61
C GLN A 12 1.39 -7.23 9.78
N ARG A 13 2.27 -6.63 8.96
CA ARG A 13 2.01 -5.46 8.12
C ARG A 13 2.92 -5.49 6.88
N ILE A 14 2.43 -4.95 5.76
CA ILE A 14 3.24 -4.69 4.55
C ILE A 14 3.41 -3.19 4.40
N GLU A 15 4.64 -2.73 4.22
CA GLU A 15 4.98 -1.31 4.07
C GLU A 15 4.89 -0.86 2.61
N TYR A 16 4.59 0.42 2.40
CA TYR A 16 4.44 1.15 1.13
C TYR A 16 3.30 0.69 0.21
N GLY A 17 3.06 -0.61 0.08
CA GLY A 17 1.92 -1.18 -0.64
C GLY A 17 1.92 -0.98 -2.15
N VAL A 18 3.02 -0.53 -2.76
CA VAL A 18 3.07 -0.19 -4.20
C VAL A 18 3.29 -1.37 -5.14
N ASP A 19 3.97 -2.43 -4.70
CA ASP A 19 4.32 -3.59 -5.55
C ASP A 19 4.03 -4.93 -4.85
N ILE A 20 2.83 -5.06 -4.27
CA ILE A 20 2.38 -6.33 -3.69
C ILE A 20 1.83 -7.26 -4.79
N ALA A 21 1.33 -6.69 -5.88
CA ALA A 21 0.59 -7.40 -6.89
C ALA A 21 1.27 -7.24 -8.26
N THR A 22 1.96 -8.30 -8.71
CA THR A 22 2.39 -8.35 -10.11
C THR A 22 1.17 -8.50 -11.01
N LYS A 23 1.21 -7.90 -12.21
CA LYS A 23 0.07 -7.87 -13.16
C LYS A 23 -0.53 -9.26 -13.44
N GLU A 24 0.26 -10.33 -13.38
CA GLU A 24 -0.18 -11.70 -13.63
C GLU A 24 -0.87 -12.37 -12.43
N ASN A 25 -0.55 -12.00 -11.18
CA ASN A 25 -1.02 -12.70 -9.98
C ASN A 25 -1.73 -11.79 -8.95
N THR A 26 -2.10 -10.58 -9.36
CA THR A 26 -2.69 -9.55 -8.49
C THR A 26 -3.82 -10.07 -7.60
N LEU A 27 -4.80 -10.78 -8.18
CA LEU A 27 -5.96 -11.28 -7.43
C LEU A 27 -5.59 -12.36 -6.41
N GLN A 28 -4.69 -13.29 -6.78
CA GLN A 28 -4.28 -14.37 -5.89
C GLN A 28 -3.49 -13.81 -4.69
N THR A 29 -2.63 -12.82 -4.93
CA THR A 29 -1.89 -12.16 -3.86
C THR A 29 -2.81 -11.35 -2.94
N ILE A 30 -3.78 -10.61 -3.50
CA ILE A 30 -4.78 -9.86 -2.73
C ILE A 30 -5.59 -10.76 -1.81
N ILE A 31 -6.04 -11.92 -2.31
CA ILE A 31 -6.76 -12.90 -1.49
C ILE A 31 -5.89 -13.42 -0.34
N LYS A 32 -4.60 -13.64 -0.60
CA LYS A 32 -3.65 -14.15 0.38
C LYS A 32 -3.35 -13.14 1.50
N ILE A 33 -3.15 -11.86 1.15
CA ILE A 33 -2.82 -10.82 2.15
C ILE A 33 -4.03 -10.39 2.97
N LYS A 34 -5.24 -10.42 2.38
CA LYS A 34 -6.48 -10.01 3.04
C LYS A 34 -6.73 -10.71 4.37
N GLN A 35 -6.26 -11.94 4.51
CA GLN A 35 -6.51 -12.75 5.70
C GLN A 35 -5.58 -12.45 6.88
N TYR A 36 -4.44 -11.79 6.68
CA TYR A 36 -3.39 -11.76 7.69
C TYR A 36 -2.65 -10.43 7.86
N VAL A 37 -2.81 -9.47 6.93
CA VAL A 37 -1.88 -8.34 6.86
C VAL A 37 -2.57 -7.02 6.54
N ALA A 38 -2.31 -5.99 7.35
CA ALA A 38 -2.65 -4.61 7.02
C ALA A 38 -1.59 -4.02 6.06
N VAL A 39 -2.01 -3.16 5.14
CA VAL A 39 -1.09 -2.47 4.22
C VAL A 39 -0.89 -1.03 4.68
N GLU A 40 0.34 -0.69 5.01
CA GLU A 40 0.75 0.68 5.31
C GLU A 40 1.07 1.43 4.02
N ILE A 41 0.50 2.61 3.85
CA ILE A 41 0.58 3.40 2.62
C ILE A 41 1.04 4.82 2.93
N CYS A 42 2.14 5.19 2.29
CA CYS A 42 2.77 6.51 2.36
C CYS A 42 2.56 7.25 1.03
N LEU A 43 1.38 7.85 0.82
CA LEU A 43 0.96 8.36 -0.50
C LEU A 43 1.92 9.43 -1.06
N THR A 44 2.40 10.34 -0.22
CA THR A 44 3.36 11.36 -0.67
C THR A 44 4.72 10.76 -1.01
N SER A 45 5.24 9.85 -0.17
CA SER A 45 6.52 9.17 -0.40
C SER A 45 6.48 8.34 -1.68
N ASN A 46 5.42 7.54 -1.88
CA ASN A 46 5.18 6.75 -3.09
C ASN A 46 5.21 7.62 -4.36
N LYS A 47 4.58 8.80 -4.31
CA LYS A 47 4.64 9.75 -5.43
C LYS A 47 6.05 10.30 -5.63
N GLN A 48 6.73 10.75 -4.59
CA GLN A 48 8.00 11.46 -4.74
C GLN A 48 9.18 10.54 -5.10
N ILE A 49 9.19 9.32 -4.59
CA ILE A 49 10.30 8.38 -4.77
C ILE A 49 10.05 7.44 -5.96
N LEU A 50 8.81 6.97 -6.12
CA LEU A 50 8.47 5.92 -7.08
C LEU A 50 7.66 6.43 -8.28
N ASP A 51 7.25 7.71 -8.26
CA ASP A 51 6.37 8.34 -9.27
C ASP A 51 5.03 7.62 -9.48
N VAL A 52 4.56 6.89 -8.46
CA VAL A 52 3.30 6.14 -8.50
C VAL A 52 2.17 6.98 -7.92
N ILE A 53 1.20 7.36 -8.75
CA ILE A 53 0.07 8.22 -8.34
C ILE A 53 -1.24 7.86 -9.08
N ASN A 54 -2.38 8.28 -8.53
CA ASN A 54 -3.72 8.10 -9.10
C ASN A 54 -4.00 6.61 -9.42
N ASN A 55 -4.47 6.33 -10.64
CA ASN A 55 -4.87 4.99 -11.09
C ASN A 55 -3.71 3.99 -11.16
N GLU A 56 -2.47 4.45 -11.12
CA GLU A 56 -1.29 3.56 -11.08
C GLU A 56 -1.05 3.01 -9.67
N HIS A 57 -1.59 3.65 -8.64
CA HIS A 57 -1.43 3.21 -7.27
C HIS A 57 -2.45 2.11 -6.93
N LEU A 58 -2.01 1.06 -6.23
CA LEU A 58 -2.87 -0.04 -5.78
C LEU A 58 -3.81 0.32 -4.59
N PHE A 59 -3.80 1.58 -4.13
CA PHE A 59 -4.55 2.00 -2.94
C PHE A 59 -6.07 1.81 -3.12
N PRO A 60 -6.69 2.27 -4.23
CA PRO A 60 -8.12 2.05 -4.44
C PRO A 60 -8.48 0.55 -4.48
N LEU A 61 -7.58 -0.28 -5.01
CA LEU A 61 -7.79 -1.72 -5.09
C LEU A 61 -7.80 -2.38 -3.71
N TYR A 62 -6.92 -1.96 -2.78
CA TYR A 62 -6.94 -2.47 -1.41
C TYR A 62 -8.21 -2.08 -0.67
N VAL A 63 -8.62 -0.80 -0.78
CA VAL A 63 -9.83 -0.28 -0.15
C VAL A 63 -11.07 -1.02 -0.66
N THR A 64 -11.23 -1.14 -1.98
CA THR A 64 -12.38 -1.85 -2.59
C THR A 64 -12.37 -3.35 -2.33
N SER A 65 -11.20 -3.96 -2.17
CA SER A 65 -11.06 -5.38 -1.82
C SER A 65 -11.29 -5.65 -0.32
N GLY A 66 -11.47 -4.62 0.50
CA GLY A 66 -11.66 -4.72 1.95
C GLY A 66 -10.40 -5.19 2.69
N ILE A 67 -9.21 -4.83 2.17
CA ILE A 67 -7.95 -5.03 2.88
C ILE A 67 -7.78 -3.87 3.88
N PRO A 68 -7.40 -4.12 5.14
CA PRO A 68 -7.10 -3.05 6.09
C PRO A 68 -5.94 -2.19 5.61
N VAL A 69 -6.15 -0.87 5.54
CA VAL A 69 -5.13 0.11 5.14
C VAL A 69 -4.81 1.03 6.31
N ILE A 70 -3.52 1.33 6.48
CA ILE A 70 -2.98 2.30 7.43
C ILE A 70 -2.33 3.41 6.61
N LEU A 71 -2.73 4.67 6.84
CA LEU A 71 -2.05 5.81 6.24
C LEU A 71 -0.87 6.22 7.11
N ALA A 72 0.27 6.47 6.50
CA ALA A 72 1.50 6.88 7.17
C ALA A 72 2.20 8.02 6.41
N MET A 73 3.08 8.72 7.12
CA MET A 73 3.83 9.86 6.58
C MET A 73 5.25 9.50 6.16
N ASP A 74 5.69 8.27 6.40
CA ASP A 74 7.10 7.89 6.24
C ASP A 74 8.00 8.86 7.02
N ASP A 75 8.90 9.59 6.35
CA ASP A 75 9.76 10.62 6.93
C ASP A 75 9.14 12.04 6.94
N ALA A 76 8.16 12.27 7.82
CA ALA A 76 7.43 13.54 7.90
C ALA A 76 8.32 14.80 8.05
N SER A 77 9.47 14.69 8.73
CA SER A 77 10.41 15.81 8.94
C SER A 77 11.17 16.20 7.68
N ILE A 78 11.35 15.28 6.74
CA ILE A 78 12.02 15.54 5.45
C ILE A 78 10.98 16.03 4.44
N LEU A 79 9.80 15.40 4.45
CA LEU A 79 8.74 15.66 3.48
C LEU A 79 7.88 16.88 3.84
N CYS A 80 7.95 17.37 5.09
CA CYS A 80 7.16 18.48 5.62
C CYS A 80 5.65 18.28 5.39
N ILE A 81 5.14 17.10 5.74
CA ILE A 81 3.74 16.71 5.54
C ILE A 81 3.06 16.32 6.85
N THR A 82 1.72 16.24 6.79
CA THR A 82 0.85 15.86 7.91
C THR A 82 -0.03 14.66 7.56
N LEU A 83 -0.54 13.97 8.59
CA LEU A 83 -1.48 12.86 8.40
C LEU A 83 -2.82 13.34 7.82
N THR A 84 -3.21 14.58 8.13
CA THR A 84 -4.39 15.24 7.53
C THR A 84 -4.25 15.35 6.01
N GLU A 85 -3.07 15.71 5.50
CA GLU A 85 -2.82 15.77 4.06
C GLU A 85 -2.83 14.39 3.43
N GLN A 86 -2.24 13.38 4.08
CA GLN A 86 -2.31 11.99 3.61
C GLN A 86 -3.78 11.53 3.50
N PHE A 87 -4.58 11.80 4.53
CA PHE A 87 -6.00 11.47 4.53
C PHE A 87 -6.76 12.23 3.43
N ALA A 88 -6.52 13.53 3.28
CA ALA A 88 -7.13 14.32 2.21
C ALA A 88 -6.79 13.74 0.83
N PHE A 89 -5.54 13.34 0.59
CA PHE A 89 -5.17 12.67 -0.66
C PHE A 89 -5.88 11.34 -0.84
N SER A 90 -6.02 10.54 0.22
CA SER A 90 -6.73 9.25 0.13
C SER A 90 -8.20 9.37 -0.25
N VAL A 91 -8.83 10.54 -0.05
CA VAL A 91 -10.25 10.77 -0.35
C VAL A 91 -10.44 11.56 -1.65
N TYR A 92 -9.59 12.55 -1.91
CA TYR A 92 -9.77 13.47 -3.04
C TYR A 92 -8.98 13.08 -4.29
N ARG A 93 -7.93 12.26 -4.17
CA ARG A 93 -7.07 11.86 -5.29
C ARG A 93 -7.30 10.42 -5.74
N TYR A 94 -7.66 9.55 -4.81
CA TYR A 94 -7.80 8.11 -5.00
C TYR A 94 -9.21 7.65 -4.63
#